data_AF-A0A2G8JNZ8-F1
#
_entry.id   AF-A0A2G8JNZ8-F1
#
_cell.length_a   1.000
_cell.length_b   1.000
_cell.length_c   1.000
_cell.angle_alpha   90.00
_cell.angle_beta   90.00
_cell.angle_gamma   90.00
#
_symmetry.space_group_name_H-M   'P 1'
#
loop_
_entity.id
_entity.type
_entity.pdbx_description
1 polymer ?
#
loop_
_entity_poly.entity_id
_entity_poly.type
_entity_poly.pdbx_seq_one_letter_code
_entity_poly.pdbx_strand_id
1 'polypeptide(L)'
;MFLLSYGLCALLLWTMENKTNNGGRLWKWWKKGELSLDMFRTPKAQESSRLWPIAVVGGTMALAVGTCGAVAIIFISVIVGFKASGLKARVLVAESKLPEEKVKKESTKESKEPPKRLTPDEKVHRRAKDSFHFTTTVHILLNFLVLFAVPTLIAWYENLQFDFRLRNDPTLYPALVASVAVIDILGNPVPLPKKSKLVKPVSWVLYFFTLLMVLYAIESVYRCVYFLSASILLLSFLQLV
;
A
#
# COMPACT_ATOMS: atom_id res chain seq x y z
N MET A 1 18.05 4.41 -21.10
CA MET A 1 17.18 5.26 -21.94
C MET A 1 15.95 4.51 -22.48
N PHE A 2 16.06 3.28 -22.98
CA PHE A 2 14.89 2.56 -23.54
C PHE A 2 13.80 2.12 -22.53
N LEU A 3 14.14 1.84 -21.27
CA LEU A 3 13.14 1.49 -20.24
C LEU A 3 12.29 2.69 -19.78
N LEU A 4 12.82 3.92 -19.92
CA LEU A 4 12.09 5.14 -19.62
C LEU A 4 11.00 5.41 -20.65
N SER A 5 11.21 5.07 -21.93
CA SER A 5 10.22 5.31 -22.98
C SER A 5 8.98 4.44 -22.83
N TYR A 6 9.12 3.17 -22.43
CA TYR A 6 7.97 2.29 -22.24
C TYR A 6 7.13 2.66 -21.01
N GLY A 7 7.78 3.02 -19.89
CA GLY A 7 7.09 3.46 -18.69
C GLY A 7 6.37 4.80 -18.89
N LEU A 8 7.04 5.79 -19.49
CA LEU A 8 6.40 7.07 -19.84
C LEU A 8 5.33 6.91 -20.92
N CYS A 9 5.52 6.07 -21.94
CA CYS A 9 4.49 5.81 -22.94
C CYS A 9 3.27 5.13 -22.33
N ALA A 10 3.42 4.18 -21.41
CA ALA A 10 2.29 3.54 -20.73
C ALA A 10 1.53 4.53 -19.83
N LEU A 11 2.26 5.41 -19.13
CA LEU A 11 1.68 6.43 -18.26
C LEU A 11 1.02 7.54 -19.07
N LEU A 12 1.61 7.94 -20.20
CA LEU A 12 1.04 8.91 -21.13
C LEU A 12 -0.18 8.34 -21.86
N LEU A 13 -0.15 7.09 -22.32
CA LEU A 13 -1.31 6.42 -22.90
C LEU A 13 -2.45 6.31 -21.88
N TRP A 14 -2.15 5.95 -20.62
CA TRP A 14 -3.16 5.92 -19.55
C TRP A 14 -3.74 7.31 -19.26
N THR A 15 -2.91 8.36 -19.18
CA THR A 15 -3.40 9.72 -18.95
C THR A 15 -4.19 10.28 -20.13
N MET A 16 -3.79 9.96 -21.36
CA MET A 16 -4.46 10.42 -22.59
C MET A 16 -5.81 9.74 -22.78
N GLU A 17 -5.91 8.45 -22.47
CA GLU A 17 -7.16 7.69 -22.54
C GLU A 17 -8.17 8.14 -21.47
N ASN A 18 -7.69 8.67 -20.34
CA ASN A 18 -8.57 9.16 -19.26
C ASN A 18 -8.97 10.65 -19.42
N LYS A 19 -8.18 11.45 -20.17
CA LYS A 19 -8.41 12.90 -20.34
C LYS A 19 -9.56 13.21 -21.31
N THR A 20 -9.85 12.33 -22.26
CA THR A 20 -10.90 12.55 -23.27
C THR A 20 -12.33 12.32 -22.77
N ASN A 21 -12.56 11.79 -21.56
CA ASN A 21 -13.93 11.57 -21.09
C ASN A 21 -14.22 11.90 -19.60
N ASN A 22 -13.22 12.09 -18.73
CA ASN A 22 -13.50 12.00 -17.28
C ASN A 22 -12.80 12.96 -16.31
N GLY A 23 -12.00 13.93 -16.77
CA GLY A 23 -11.28 14.85 -15.85
C GLY A 23 -12.18 15.59 -14.85
N GLY A 24 -13.34 16.09 -15.30
CA GLY A 24 -14.34 16.73 -14.41
C GLY A 24 -15.21 15.76 -13.60
N ARG A 25 -15.29 14.49 -14.00
CA ARG A 25 -16.04 13.44 -13.29
C ARG A 25 -15.23 12.87 -12.13
N LEU A 26 -13.91 12.72 -12.28
CA LEU A 26 -12.99 12.29 -11.23
C LEU A 26 -13.01 13.21 -10.00
N TRP A 27 -13.00 14.52 -10.20
CA TRP A 27 -13.09 15.50 -9.10
C TRP A 27 -14.45 15.46 -8.39
N LYS A 28 -15.54 15.29 -9.16
CA LYS A 28 -16.89 15.15 -8.60
C LYS A 28 -17.08 13.81 -7.87
N TRP A 29 -16.51 12.72 -8.39
CA TRP A 29 -16.54 11.40 -7.76
C TRP A 29 -15.65 11.35 -6.50
N TRP A 30 -14.54 12.10 -6.47
CA TRP A 30 -13.72 12.32 -5.28
C TRP A 30 -14.51 13.06 -4.19
N LYS A 31 -15.24 14.12 -4.55
CA LYS A 31 -16.09 14.89 -3.63
C LYS A 31 -17.31 14.11 -3.13
N LYS A 32 -17.79 13.12 -3.89
CA LYS A 32 -19.02 12.37 -3.62
C LYS A 32 -18.78 11.00 -2.95
N GLY A 33 -17.52 10.60 -2.73
CA GLY A 33 -17.18 9.31 -2.10
C GLY A 33 -17.53 8.06 -2.94
N GLU A 34 -18.08 8.23 -4.14
CA GLU A 34 -18.53 7.15 -5.03
C GLU A 34 -17.37 6.52 -5.84
N LEU A 35 -16.17 7.13 -5.85
CA LEU A 35 -15.03 6.65 -6.65
C LEU A 35 -14.45 5.30 -6.20
N SER A 36 -14.85 4.77 -5.03
CA SER A 36 -14.28 3.53 -4.47
C SER A 36 -15.07 2.25 -4.80
N LEU A 37 -16.33 2.38 -5.26
CA LEU A 37 -17.22 1.23 -5.45
C LEU A 37 -17.35 0.79 -6.91
N ASP A 38 -17.45 1.74 -7.85
CA ASP A 38 -17.76 1.39 -9.25
C ASP A 38 -16.53 1.09 -10.11
N MET A 39 -15.35 1.64 -9.77
CA MET A 39 -14.10 1.30 -10.46
C MET A 39 -13.70 -0.18 -10.25
N PHE A 40 -14.16 -0.81 -9.17
CA PHE A 40 -13.86 -2.20 -8.83
C PHE A 40 -14.98 -3.21 -9.16
N ARG A 41 -16.13 -2.76 -9.68
CA ARG A 41 -17.31 -3.64 -9.89
C ARG A 41 -17.47 -4.14 -11.33
N THR A 42 -16.74 -3.62 -12.32
CA THR A 42 -16.90 -4.12 -13.68
C THR A 42 -16.11 -5.43 -13.88
N PRO A 43 -16.74 -6.51 -14.38
CA PRO A 43 -16.05 -7.80 -14.57
C PRO A 43 -14.90 -7.72 -15.59
N LYS A 44 -14.90 -6.72 -16.48
CA LYS A 44 -13.76 -6.40 -17.37
C LYS A 44 -12.56 -5.74 -16.68
N ALA A 45 -12.75 -5.11 -15.50
CA ALA A 45 -11.65 -4.51 -14.72
C ALA A 45 -10.87 -5.54 -13.88
N GLN A 46 -11.38 -6.77 -13.74
CA GLN A 46 -10.73 -7.81 -12.94
C GLN A 46 -9.50 -8.42 -13.66
N GLU A 47 -9.45 -8.42 -14.99
CA GLU A 47 -8.28 -8.88 -15.76
C GLU A 47 -7.19 -7.79 -15.85
N SER A 48 -7.61 -6.52 -15.98
CA SER A 48 -6.75 -5.33 -15.85
C SER A 48 -6.20 -5.13 -14.43
N SER A 49 -6.83 -5.74 -13.41
CA SER A 49 -6.44 -5.58 -12.00
C SER A 49 -5.06 -6.16 -11.63
N ARG A 50 -4.53 -7.11 -12.42
CA ARG A 50 -3.17 -7.66 -12.21
C ARG A 50 -2.07 -6.88 -12.91
N LEU A 51 -2.39 -6.14 -13.98
CA LEU A 51 -1.40 -5.40 -14.77
C LEU A 51 -1.13 -4.01 -14.19
N TRP A 52 -2.15 -3.38 -13.57
CA TRP A 52 -2.00 -2.08 -12.90
C TRP A 52 -0.86 -2.04 -11.86
N PRO A 53 -0.73 -3.00 -10.92
CA PRO A 53 0.36 -2.99 -9.94
C PRO A 53 1.73 -3.08 -10.61
N ILE A 54 1.88 -3.91 -11.65
CA ILE A 54 3.14 -4.08 -12.38
C ILE A 54 3.53 -2.79 -13.11
N ALA A 55 2.56 -2.12 -13.74
CA ALA A 55 2.77 -0.83 -14.39
C ALA A 55 3.18 0.25 -13.37
N VAL A 56 2.55 0.27 -12.19
CA VAL A 56 2.92 1.17 -11.08
C VAL A 56 4.36 0.92 -10.61
N VAL A 57 4.78 -0.35 -10.55
CA VAL A 57 6.16 -0.69 -10.17
C VAL A 57 7.18 -0.29 -11.22
N GLY A 58 6.90 -0.58 -12.50
CA GLY A 58 7.74 -0.12 -13.59
C GLY A 58 7.88 1.41 -13.60
N GLY A 59 6.79 2.13 -13.39
CA GLY A 59 6.78 3.60 -13.28
C GLY A 59 7.57 4.12 -12.08
N THR A 60 7.38 3.54 -10.90
CA THR A 60 8.09 3.96 -9.67
C THR A 60 9.59 3.62 -9.71
N MET A 61 9.98 2.49 -10.28
CA MET A 61 11.40 2.16 -10.50
C MET A 61 12.05 3.10 -11.51
N ALA A 62 11.34 3.41 -12.61
CA ALA A 62 11.81 4.37 -13.61
C ALA A 62 11.98 5.77 -13.01
N LEU A 63 11.06 6.19 -12.14
CA LEU A 63 11.17 7.44 -11.38
C LEU A 63 12.38 7.40 -10.43
N ALA A 64 12.54 6.35 -9.63
CA ALA A 64 13.66 6.23 -8.69
C ALA A 64 15.03 6.32 -9.38
N VAL A 65 15.17 5.75 -10.57
CA VAL A 65 16.41 5.77 -11.36
C VAL A 65 16.59 7.09 -12.13
N GLY A 66 15.48 7.69 -12.58
CA GLY A 66 15.49 8.92 -13.38
C GLY A 66 15.63 10.21 -12.57
N THR A 67 15.06 10.27 -11.37
CA THR A 67 15.10 11.43 -10.47
C THR A 67 15.90 11.10 -9.20
N CYS A 68 15.18 10.73 -8.15
CA CYS A 68 15.68 10.31 -6.86
C CYS A 68 14.71 9.29 -6.23
N GLY A 69 15.25 8.40 -5.40
CA GLY A 69 14.50 7.39 -4.68
C GLY A 69 13.44 7.99 -3.75
N ALA A 70 13.72 9.17 -3.17
CA ALA A 70 12.79 9.87 -2.29
C ALA A 70 11.45 10.20 -2.98
N VAL A 71 11.48 10.69 -4.22
CA VAL A 71 10.25 10.98 -5.00
C VAL A 71 9.45 9.72 -5.28
N ALA A 72 10.12 8.62 -5.61
CA ALA A 72 9.47 7.33 -5.82
C ALA A 72 8.78 6.81 -4.54
N ILE A 73 9.44 6.94 -3.38
CA ILE A 73 8.89 6.55 -2.07
C ILE A 73 7.63 7.36 -1.73
N ILE A 74 7.65 8.68 -1.99
CA ILE A 74 6.48 9.55 -1.78
C ILE A 74 5.32 9.10 -2.67
N PHE A 75 5.59 8.84 -3.95
CA PHE A 75 4.56 8.39 -4.90
C PHE A 75 3.94 7.06 -4.48
N ILE A 76 4.77 6.12 -4.03
CA ILE A 76 4.34 4.84 -3.45
C ILE A 76 3.44 5.06 -2.23
N SER A 77 3.86 5.92 -1.29
CA SER A 77 3.09 6.18 -0.06
C SER A 77 1.69 6.72 -0.38
N VAL A 78 1.59 7.65 -1.33
CA VAL A 78 0.32 8.21 -1.80
C VAL A 78 -0.60 7.13 -2.37
N ILE A 79 -0.08 6.26 -3.25
CA ILE A 79 -0.86 5.17 -3.85
C ILE A 79 -1.40 4.20 -2.79
N VAL A 80 -0.55 3.79 -1.84
CA VAL A 80 -0.97 2.90 -0.74
C VAL A 80 -1.98 3.60 0.17
N GLY A 81 -1.83 4.91 0.42
CA GLY A 81 -2.78 5.72 1.18
C GLY A 81 -4.16 5.80 0.52
N PHE A 82 -4.21 5.92 -0.81
CA PHE A 82 -5.46 5.86 -1.57
C PHE A 82 -6.15 4.50 -1.38
N LYS A 83 -5.39 3.39 -1.46
CA LYS A 83 -5.93 2.04 -1.21
C LYS A 83 -6.46 1.92 0.23
N ALA A 84 -5.71 2.36 1.23
CA ALA A 84 -6.13 2.34 2.63
C ALA A 84 -7.45 3.10 2.87
N SER A 85 -7.60 4.26 2.24
CA SER A 85 -8.82 5.07 2.30
C SER A 85 -10.02 4.36 1.67
N GLY A 86 -9.81 3.69 0.52
CA GLY A 86 -10.85 2.87 -0.12
C GLY A 86 -11.26 1.67 0.72
N LEU A 87 -10.30 1.01 1.39
CA LEU A 87 -10.61 -0.06 2.35
C LEU A 87 -11.40 0.46 3.56
N LYS A 88 -11.06 1.63 4.10
CA LYS A 88 -11.81 2.27 5.20
C LYS A 88 -13.29 2.45 4.83
N ALA A 89 -13.54 2.96 3.61
CA ALA A 89 -14.91 3.15 3.12
C ALA A 89 -15.68 1.81 3.06
N ARG A 90 -15.02 0.73 2.61
CA ARG A 90 -15.63 -0.62 2.58
C ARG A 90 -15.94 -1.16 3.97
N VAL A 91 -15.07 -0.92 4.94
CA VAL A 91 -15.31 -1.31 6.34
C VAL A 91 -16.48 -0.54 6.92
N LEU A 92 -16.55 0.77 6.72
CA LEU A 92 -17.68 1.59 7.21
C LEU A 92 -19.03 1.18 6.59
N VAL A 93 -19.05 0.87 5.29
CA VAL A 93 -20.26 0.36 4.61
C VAL A 93 -20.64 -1.05 5.08
N ALA A 94 -19.66 -1.88 5.44
CA ALA A 94 -19.94 -3.19 6.02
C ALA A 94 -20.46 -3.05 7.47
N GLU A 95 -19.87 -2.13 8.24
CA GLU A 95 -20.35 -1.78 9.58
C GLU A 95 -21.74 -1.17 9.57
N SER A 96 -22.17 -0.46 8.52
CA SER A 96 -23.54 0.06 8.43
C SER A 96 -24.59 -0.99 8.06
N LYS A 97 -24.19 -2.14 7.49
CA LYS A 97 -25.09 -3.24 7.14
C LYS A 97 -25.29 -4.26 8.28
N LEU A 98 -24.30 -4.40 9.16
CA LEU A 98 -24.40 -5.24 10.37
C LEU A 98 -25.40 -4.79 11.45
N PRO A 99 -25.67 -3.48 11.71
CA PRO A 99 -26.55 -3.05 12.80
C PRO A 99 -28.01 -3.47 12.59
N GLU A 100 -28.49 -3.63 11.34
CA GLU A 100 -29.85 -4.11 11.10
C GLU A 100 -30.04 -5.60 11.41
N GLU A 101 -28.99 -6.43 11.29
CA GLU A 101 -29.10 -7.87 11.55
C GLU A 101 -29.02 -8.21 13.05
N LYS A 102 -28.26 -7.42 13.83
CA LYS A 102 -28.17 -7.61 15.29
C LYS A 102 -29.48 -7.27 16.00
N VAL A 103 -30.14 -6.17 15.62
CA VAL A 103 -31.43 -5.76 16.24
C VAL A 103 -32.54 -6.78 15.99
N LYS A 104 -32.49 -7.55 14.89
CA LYS A 104 -33.51 -8.56 14.57
C LYS A 104 -33.25 -9.94 15.19
N LYS A 105 -32.02 -10.25 15.63
CA LYS A 105 -31.65 -11.56 16.20
C LYS A 105 -31.48 -11.56 17.71
N GLU A 106 -31.29 -10.39 18.34
CA GLU A 106 -31.08 -10.31 19.79
C GLU A 106 -32.38 -10.40 20.62
N SER A 107 -33.55 -10.32 19.98
CA SER A 107 -34.85 -10.57 20.62
C SER A 107 -35.21 -12.06 20.78
N THR A 108 -34.33 -13.00 20.44
CA THR A 108 -34.63 -14.43 20.60
C THR A 108 -33.38 -15.22 21.01
N LYS A 109 -33.37 -15.62 22.29
CA LYS A 109 -32.58 -16.69 22.93
C LYS A 109 -31.26 -16.30 23.58
N GLU A 110 -31.40 -15.96 24.86
CA GLU A 110 -30.50 -16.29 25.96
C GLU A 110 -30.56 -17.81 26.24
N SER A 111 -29.48 -18.57 25.99
CA SER A 111 -29.12 -19.80 26.74
C SER A 111 -27.76 -20.36 26.27
N LYS A 112 -27.10 -21.09 27.17
CA LYS A 112 -25.68 -21.50 27.27
C LYS A 112 -25.14 -22.42 26.12
N GLU A 113 -23.79 -22.39 25.95
CA GLU A 113 -22.85 -23.27 25.15
C GLU A 113 -22.50 -22.92 23.68
N PRO A 114 -21.43 -23.50 23.06
CA PRO A 114 -19.97 -23.31 23.18
C PRO A 114 -19.43 -22.46 21.97
N PRO A 115 -18.13 -22.45 21.50
CA PRO A 115 -17.56 -21.32 20.76
C PRO A 115 -18.31 -21.02 19.46
N LYS A 116 -19.01 -19.89 19.44
CA LYS A 116 -19.91 -19.44 18.37
C LYS A 116 -19.15 -19.45 17.03
N ARG A 117 -19.52 -20.36 16.12
CA ARG A 117 -19.04 -20.31 14.72
C ARG A 117 -19.55 -19.00 14.12
N LEU A 118 -18.65 -18.06 13.83
CA LEU A 118 -18.99 -16.78 13.20
C LEU A 118 -19.83 -17.02 11.93
N THR A 119 -20.87 -16.21 11.74
CA THR A 119 -21.67 -16.22 10.52
C THR A 119 -20.80 -15.84 9.30
N PRO A 120 -21.19 -16.24 8.07
CA PRO A 120 -20.44 -15.88 6.86
C PRO A 120 -20.21 -14.37 6.74
N ASP A 121 -21.21 -13.55 7.09
CA ASP A 121 -21.16 -12.09 7.03
C ASP A 121 -20.21 -11.50 8.10
N GLU A 122 -20.20 -12.06 9.30
CA GLU A 122 -19.28 -11.65 10.37
C GLU A 122 -17.82 -12.02 10.05
N LYS A 123 -17.59 -13.13 9.34
CA LYS A 123 -16.25 -13.50 8.83
C LYS A 123 -15.77 -12.55 7.74
N VAL A 124 -16.63 -12.14 6.82
CA VAL A 124 -16.32 -11.18 5.76
C VAL A 124 -15.99 -9.82 6.36
N HIS A 125 -16.80 -9.37 7.33
CA HIS A 125 -16.55 -8.13 8.05
C HIS A 125 -15.20 -8.15 8.81
N ARG A 126 -14.94 -9.22 9.57
CA ARG A 126 -13.66 -9.38 10.29
C ARG A 126 -12.47 -9.39 9.34
N ARG A 127 -12.59 -10.08 8.21
CA ARG A 127 -11.59 -10.11 7.14
C ARG A 127 -11.33 -8.72 6.55
N ALA A 128 -12.37 -7.94 6.26
CA ALA A 128 -12.23 -6.58 5.75
C ALA A 128 -11.52 -5.66 6.76
N LYS A 129 -11.87 -5.80 8.05
CA LYS A 129 -11.24 -5.05 9.14
C LYS A 129 -9.76 -5.42 9.32
N ASP A 130 -9.43 -6.72 9.30
CA ASP A 130 -8.03 -7.20 9.37
C ASP A 130 -7.19 -6.65 8.18
N SER A 131 -7.73 -6.69 6.95
CA SER A 131 -7.06 -6.13 5.76
C SER A 131 -6.86 -4.62 5.84
N PHE A 132 -7.84 -3.89 6.40
CA PHE A 132 -7.72 -2.46 6.63
C PHE A 132 -6.58 -2.16 7.62
N HIS A 133 -6.59 -2.80 8.80
CA HIS A 133 -5.54 -2.60 9.80
C HIS A 133 -4.15 -2.88 9.23
N PHE A 134 -3.99 -3.98 8.49
CA PHE A 134 -2.71 -4.29 7.84
C PHE A 134 -2.28 -3.21 6.84
N THR A 135 -3.17 -2.81 5.93
CA THR A 135 -2.86 -1.77 4.93
C THR A 135 -2.51 -0.45 5.60
N THR A 136 -3.18 -0.09 6.70
CA THR A 136 -2.87 1.09 7.50
C THR A 136 -1.51 0.98 8.19
N THR A 137 -1.15 -0.17 8.77
CA THR A 137 0.17 -0.37 9.37
C THR A 137 1.29 -0.21 8.34
N VAL A 138 1.14 -0.80 7.15
CA VAL A 138 2.11 -0.66 6.05
C VAL A 138 2.18 0.79 5.57
N HIS A 139 1.05 1.50 5.48
CA HIS A 139 1.04 2.91 5.13
C HIS A 139 1.77 3.79 6.16
N ILE A 140 1.61 3.51 7.45
CA ILE A 140 2.35 4.19 8.52
C ILE A 140 3.86 3.95 8.39
N LEU A 141 4.28 2.71 8.15
CA LEU A 141 5.70 2.38 7.89
C LEU A 141 6.25 3.13 6.67
N LEU A 142 5.48 3.23 5.59
CA LEU A 142 5.83 4.02 4.41
C LEU A 142 5.97 5.51 4.72
N ASN A 143 5.13 6.07 5.60
CA ASN A 143 5.26 7.48 6.01
C ASN A 143 6.53 7.72 6.85
N PHE A 144 6.95 6.77 7.67
CA PHE A 144 8.27 6.83 8.31
C PHE A 144 9.40 6.79 7.27
N LEU A 145 9.28 5.96 6.24
CA LEU A 145 10.25 5.92 5.13
C LEU A 145 10.35 7.28 4.42
N VAL A 146 9.21 7.93 4.16
CA VAL A 146 9.16 9.29 3.59
C VAL A 146 9.85 10.29 4.51
N LEU A 147 9.60 10.23 5.82
CA LEU A 147 10.20 11.14 6.79
C LEU A 147 11.74 11.06 6.78
N PHE A 148 12.27 9.84 6.73
CA PHE A 148 13.73 9.64 6.61
C PHE A 148 14.30 10.02 5.24
N ALA A 149 13.47 10.07 4.19
CA ALA A 149 13.88 10.49 2.85
C ALA A 149 13.86 12.02 2.64
N VAL A 150 13.33 12.80 3.59
CA VAL A 150 13.26 14.27 3.50
C VAL A 150 14.61 14.94 3.26
N PRO A 151 15.71 14.59 3.97
CA PRO A 151 17.01 15.22 3.73
C PRO A 151 17.51 15.00 2.30
N THR A 152 17.28 13.81 1.75
CA THR A 152 17.62 13.46 0.37
C THR A 152 16.77 14.23 -0.64
N LEU A 153 15.49 14.45 -0.32
CA LEU A 153 14.59 15.25 -1.14
C LEU A 153 15.05 16.71 -1.21
N ILE A 154 15.48 17.29 -0.07
CA ILE A 154 16.03 18.65 -0.01
C ILE A 154 17.30 18.74 -0.84
N ALA A 155 18.23 17.78 -0.67
CA ALA A 155 19.48 17.75 -1.43
C ALA A 155 19.24 17.62 -2.94
N TRP A 156 18.25 16.83 -3.35
CA TRP A 156 17.85 16.72 -4.76
C TRP A 156 17.24 18.03 -5.26
N TYR A 157 16.37 18.68 -4.47
CA TYR A 157 15.73 19.94 -4.86
C TYR A 157 16.75 21.06 -5.11
N GLU A 158 17.76 21.18 -4.24
CA GLU A 158 18.86 22.14 -4.42
C GLU A 158 19.73 21.80 -5.65
N ASN A 159 19.94 20.51 -5.94
CA ASN A 159 20.79 20.06 -7.03
C ASN A 159 20.09 19.95 -8.40
N LEU A 160 18.77 20.21 -8.47
CA LEU A 160 17.96 20.16 -9.70
C LEU A 160 18.50 21.05 -10.82
N GLN A 161 19.20 22.13 -10.48
CA GLN A 161 19.77 23.06 -11.45
C GLN A 161 20.97 22.47 -12.22
N PHE A 162 21.64 21.46 -11.66
CA PHE A 162 22.86 20.88 -12.22
C PHE A 162 22.62 19.52 -12.88
N ASP A 163 21.90 18.64 -12.20
CA ASP A 163 21.57 17.31 -12.72
C ASP A 163 20.20 16.88 -12.18
N PHE A 164 19.39 16.30 -13.06
CA PHE A 164 18.08 15.78 -12.71
C PHE A 164 18.18 14.52 -11.84
N ARG A 165 19.31 13.79 -11.94
CA ARG A 165 19.57 12.57 -11.18
C ARG A 165 20.58 12.82 -10.05
N LEU A 166 20.25 12.31 -8.86
CA LEU A 166 21.17 12.35 -7.73
C LEU A 166 22.20 11.21 -7.83
N ARG A 167 23.50 11.54 -8.00
CA ARG A 167 24.55 10.55 -8.34
C ARG A 167 24.85 9.52 -7.24
N ASN A 168 24.75 9.91 -5.97
CA ASN A 168 24.90 9.03 -4.80
C ASN A 168 23.66 9.13 -3.90
N ASP A 169 22.57 8.51 -4.35
CA ASP A 169 21.32 8.51 -3.60
C ASP A 169 21.25 7.32 -2.62
N PRO A 170 21.31 7.54 -1.29
CA PRO A 170 21.16 6.47 -0.30
C PRO A 170 19.74 5.88 -0.28
N THR A 171 18.73 6.60 -0.79
CA THR A 171 17.32 6.20 -0.82
C THR A 171 16.94 5.40 -2.06
N LEU A 172 17.83 5.28 -3.06
CA LEU A 172 17.56 4.55 -4.30
C LEU A 172 17.30 3.06 -4.04
N TYR A 173 18.15 2.37 -3.27
CA TYR A 173 17.93 0.95 -2.98
C TYR A 173 16.66 0.72 -2.13
N PRO A 174 16.40 1.47 -1.04
CA PRO A 174 15.13 1.39 -0.33
C PRO A 174 13.90 1.64 -1.22
N ALA A 175 14.00 2.56 -2.18
CA ALA A 175 12.90 2.84 -3.12
C ALA A 175 12.63 1.67 -4.06
N LEU A 176 13.68 0.99 -4.56
CA LEU A 176 13.54 -0.21 -5.40
C LEU A 176 12.96 -1.40 -4.61
N VAL A 177 13.40 -1.58 -3.36
CA VAL A 177 12.83 -2.62 -2.49
C VAL A 177 11.37 -2.34 -2.18
N ALA A 178 11.04 -1.08 -1.86
CA ALA A 178 9.67 -0.64 -1.62
C ALA A 178 8.80 -0.79 -2.87
N SER A 179 9.30 -0.49 -4.07
CA SER A 179 8.53 -0.64 -5.31
C SER A 179 8.16 -2.11 -5.56
N VAL A 180 9.08 -3.06 -5.34
CA VAL A 180 8.76 -4.49 -5.43
C VAL A 180 7.69 -4.89 -4.41
N ALA A 181 7.83 -4.44 -3.16
CA ALA A 181 6.88 -4.75 -2.10
C ALA A 181 5.45 -4.26 -2.39
N VAL A 182 5.30 -3.18 -3.17
CA VAL A 182 4.03 -2.58 -3.56
C VAL A 182 3.23 -3.48 -4.51
N ILE A 183 3.87 -4.35 -5.30
CA ILE A 183 3.17 -5.33 -6.17
C ILE A 183 2.21 -6.16 -5.33
N ASP A 184 2.72 -6.71 -4.22
CA ASP A 184 1.98 -7.63 -3.36
C ASP A 184 0.90 -6.89 -2.57
N ILE A 185 1.27 -5.73 -2.02
CA ILE A 185 0.36 -4.89 -1.22
C ILE A 185 -0.82 -4.43 -2.08
N LEU A 186 -0.61 -4.03 -3.34
CA LEU A 186 -1.68 -3.58 -4.24
C LEU A 186 -2.44 -4.76 -4.85
N GLY A 187 -1.73 -5.80 -5.27
CA GLY A 187 -2.27 -6.93 -6.01
C GLY A 187 -3.17 -7.85 -5.19
N ASN A 188 -2.95 -7.96 -3.87
CA ASN A 188 -3.69 -8.92 -3.05
C ASN A 188 -4.74 -8.24 -2.15
N PRO A 189 -6.04 -8.60 -2.23
CA PRO A 189 -7.07 -8.17 -1.28
C PRO A 189 -7.18 -9.07 -0.04
N VAL A 190 -6.41 -10.15 0.03
CA VAL A 190 -6.52 -11.19 1.08
C VAL A 190 -5.83 -10.72 2.37
N PRO A 191 -6.47 -10.88 3.56
CA PRO A 191 -5.86 -10.58 4.85
C PRO A 191 -4.73 -11.57 5.17
N LEU A 192 -3.84 -11.18 6.09
CA LEU A 192 -2.75 -12.04 6.54
C LEU A 192 -3.26 -13.42 7.00
N PRO A 193 -2.60 -14.51 6.58
CA PRO A 193 -2.98 -15.84 7.00
C PRO A 193 -2.65 -16.03 8.48
N LYS A 194 -3.66 -15.91 9.34
CA LYS A 194 -3.56 -16.14 10.81
C LYS A 194 -3.06 -17.53 11.20
N LYS A 195 -2.97 -18.49 10.26
CA LYS A 195 -2.54 -19.88 10.51
C LYS A 195 -1.23 -20.28 9.81
N SER A 196 -0.55 -19.36 9.11
CA SER A 196 0.71 -19.72 8.45
C SER A 196 1.81 -19.97 9.49
N LYS A 197 2.55 -21.08 9.32
CA LYS A 197 3.69 -21.44 10.17
C LYS A 197 4.80 -20.37 10.11
N LEU A 198 4.79 -19.53 9.08
CA LEU A 198 5.79 -18.48 8.84
C LEU A 198 5.54 -17.19 9.64
N VAL A 199 4.36 -16.99 10.23
CA VAL A 199 4.06 -15.75 10.98
C VAL A 199 4.97 -15.59 12.21
N LYS A 200 5.24 -16.68 12.94
CA LYS A 200 6.10 -16.68 14.12
C LYS A 200 7.55 -16.27 13.81
N PRO A 201 8.27 -16.94 12.87
CA PRO A 201 9.64 -16.56 12.55
C PRO A 201 9.71 -15.15 11.95
N VAL A 202 8.77 -14.77 11.07
CA VAL A 202 8.72 -13.40 10.51
C VAL A 202 8.58 -12.34 11.61
N SER A 203 7.73 -12.58 12.61
CA SER A 203 7.60 -11.68 13.76
C SER A 203 8.90 -11.53 14.52
N TRP A 204 9.64 -12.62 14.73
CA TRP A 204 10.92 -12.59 15.44
C TRP A 204 11.99 -11.82 14.67
N VAL A 205 12.02 -11.99 13.33
CA VAL A 205 12.89 -11.20 12.44
C VAL A 205 12.54 -9.72 12.48
N LEU A 206 11.25 -9.36 12.48
CA LEU A 206 10.83 -7.96 12.61
C LEU A 206 11.25 -7.36 13.95
N TYR A 207 11.12 -8.10 15.06
CA TYR A 207 11.64 -7.65 16.36
C TYR A 207 13.14 -7.44 16.33
N PHE A 208 13.89 -8.36 15.71
CA PHE A 208 15.33 -8.21 15.54
C PHE A 208 15.68 -6.96 14.72
N PHE A 209 14.98 -6.70 13.61
CA PHE A 209 15.15 -5.48 12.82
C PHE A 209 14.84 -4.21 13.62
N THR A 210 13.81 -4.22 14.48
CA THR A 210 13.55 -3.07 15.35
C THR A 210 14.68 -2.82 16.34
N LEU A 211 15.28 -3.88 16.90
CA LEU A 211 16.42 -3.76 17.81
C LEU A 211 17.65 -3.19 17.09
N LEU A 212 17.94 -3.67 15.86
CA LEU A 212 19.00 -3.11 15.03
C LEU A 212 18.74 -1.64 14.67
N MET A 213 17.49 -1.27 14.34
CA MET A 213 17.15 0.12 14.05
C MET A 213 17.41 1.03 15.24
N VAL A 214 17.03 0.62 16.46
CA VAL A 214 17.30 1.41 17.67
C VAL A 214 18.80 1.54 17.93
N LEU A 215 19.57 0.45 17.74
CA LEU A 215 21.01 0.46 17.93
C LEU A 215 21.73 1.39 16.93
N TYR A 216 21.35 1.34 15.66
CA TYR A 216 22.00 2.12 14.59
C TYR A 216 21.44 3.53 14.41
N ALA A 217 20.29 3.86 14.99
CA ALA A 217 19.66 5.18 14.84
C ALA A 217 20.56 6.33 15.30
N ILE A 218 21.39 6.11 16.32
CA ILE A 218 22.28 7.13 16.89
C ILE A 218 23.49 7.37 15.99
N GLU A 219 24.00 6.33 15.34
CA GLU A 219 25.22 6.40 14.52
C GLU A 219 24.90 6.80 13.07
N SER A 220 23.81 6.26 12.50
CA SER A 220 23.51 6.43 11.08
C SER A 220 22.03 6.25 10.77
N VAL A 221 21.28 7.34 10.85
CA VAL A 221 19.84 7.37 10.53
C VAL A 221 19.53 6.84 9.12
N TYR A 222 20.43 7.04 8.16
CA TYR A 222 20.26 6.53 6.78
C TYR A 222 20.27 4.99 6.72
N ARG A 223 20.94 4.30 7.66
CA ARG A 223 20.94 2.82 7.69
C ARG A 223 19.59 2.26 8.15
N CYS A 224 18.87 3.00 8.99
CA CYS A 224 17.52 2.63 9.44
C CYS A 224 16.54 2.47 8.27
N VAL A 225 16.72 3.26 7.21
CA VAL A 225 15.88 3.23 5.99
C VAL A 225 15.94 1.87 5.29
N TYR A 226 17.08 1.17 5.33
CA TYR A 226 17.21 -0.18 4.75
C TYR A 226 16.49 -1.24 5.59
N PHE A 227 16.58 -1.15 6.91
CA PHE A 227 15.85 -2.08 7.79
C PHE A 227 14.35 -1.87 7.70
N LEU A 228 13.91 -0.62 7.53
CA LEU A 228 12.50 -0.29 7.34
C LEU A 228 11.96 -0.83 6.01
N SER A 229 12.70 -0.65 4.91
CA SER A 229 12.30 -1.18 3.59
C SER A 229 12.31 -2.71 3.56
N ALA A 230 13.30 -3.35 4.19
CA ALA A 230 13.34 -4.80 4.36
C ALA A 230 12.15 -5.33 5.18
N SER A 231 11.74 -4.60 6.23
CA SER A 231 10.56 -4.94 7.02
C SER A 231 9.28 -4.87 6.18
N ILE A 232 9.13 -3.86 5.33
CA ILE A 232 7.98 -3.73 4.41
C ILE A 232 7.97 -4.88 3.40
N LEU A 233 9.12 -5.21 2.79
CA LEU A 233 9.25 -6.34 1.88
C LEU A 233 8.86 -7.67 2.54
N LEU A 234 9.32 -7.89 3.79
CA LEU A 234 9.01 -9.10 4.54
C LEU A 234 7.51 -9.22 4.85
N LEU A 235 6.86 -8.10 5.19
CA LEU A 235 5.41 -8.04 5.39
C LEU A 235 4.64 -8.31 4.09
N SER A 236 5.09 -7.75 2.97
CA SER A 236 4.54 -8.03 1.64
C SER A 236 4.64 -9.51 1.27
N PHE A 237 5.80 -10.12 1.49
CA PHE A 237 6.00 -11.54 1.23
C PHE A 237 5.08 -12.42 2.08
N LEU A 238 4.87 -12.06 3.35
CA LEU A 238 3.94 -12.79 4.22
C LEU A 238 2.47 -12.68 3.74
N GLN A 239 2.13 -11.63 3.00
CA GLN A 239 0.80 -11.49 2.38
C GLN A 239 0.62 -12.42 1.16
N LEU A 240 1.72 -12.85 0.53
CA LEU A 240 1.72 -13.74 -0.63
C LEU A 240 1.52 -15.22 -0.23
N VAL A 241 2.09 -15.63 0.91
CA VAL A 241 2.11 -17.03 1.39
C VAL A 241 0.87 -17.39 2.19
#